data_AF-A0A395J572-F1
#
_entry.id   AF-A0A395J572-F1
#
_cell.length_a   1.000
_cell.length_b   1.000
_cell.length_c   1.000
_cell.angle_alpha   90.00
_cell.angle_beta   90.00
_cell.angle_gamma   90.00
#
_symmetry.space_group_name_H-M   'P 1'
#
loop_
_entity.id
_entity.type
_entity.pdbx_description
1 polymer ?
#
loop_
_entity_poly.entity_id
_entity_poly.type
_entity_poly.pdbx_seq_one_letter_code
_entity_poly.pdbx_strand_id
1 'polypeptide(L)'
;MVGLTARLKYYGVWALTEGACILSGLGYKGIDPVTGKVSWDRLCNVDPWGVEMAQNTRAYLGNWNINTNSWLRNYIYLRVTPKGKKPGFRASMATFVTSAFWHGFFPGYYLAFILASFIQTVAKNFRRCFRPFFVDPKTTQPTPHKLYYDIFSWLATQLAFSFTVAPFILLTLPASFLVWSRVYFYAIIGTALSTAFFASPAKPHLMKMVNERSVKANEGLKHSISMESLEGKEPVLGLPAADPSEDFDEAIEEAKAEIQARKRKGKGKGKAGS
;
A
#
# COMPACT_ATOMS: atom_id res chain seq x y z
N MET A 1 12.69 -19.59 6.32
CA MET A 1 13.87 -19.79 5.45
C MET A 1 13.56 -19.57 3.97
N VAL A 2 12.58 -20.26 3.37
CA VAL A 2 12.29 -20.17 1.90
C VAL A 2 12.18 -18.74 1.37
N GLY A 3 11.42 -17.86 2.04
CA GLY A 3 11.23 -16.48 1.60
C GLY A 3 12.52 -15.65 1.55
N LEU A 4 13.36 -15.76 2.58
CA LEU A 4 14.66 -15.06 2.63
C LEU A 4 15.60 -15.58 1.53
N THR A 5 15.71 -16.90 1.39
CA THR A 5 16.56 -17.52 0.35
C THR A 5 16.13 -17.10 -1.06
N ALA A 6 14.83 -17.01 -1.32
CA ALA A 6 14.31 -16.54 -2.60
C ALA A 6 14.71 -15.08 -2.85
N ARG A 7 14.54 -14.19 -1.86
CA ARG A 7 14.90 -12.76 -1.99
C ARG A 7 16.39 -12.52 -2.17
N LEU A 8 17.26 -13.28 -1.49
CA LEU A 8 18.71 -13.16 -1.64
C LEU A 8 19.18 -13.33 -3.09
N LYS A 9 18.53 -14.19 -3.88
CA LYS A 9 18.82 -14.34 -5.32
C LYS A 9 18.57 -13.02 -6.08
N TYR A 10 17.47 -12.35 -5.76
CA TYR A 10 17.10 -11.07 -6.37
C TYR A 10 17.99 -9.93 -5.88
N TYR A 11 18.33 -9.90 -4.59
CA TYR A 11 19.28 -8.91 -4.05
C TYR A 11 20.62 -9.01 -4.76
N GLY A 12 21.14 -10.23 -4.97
CA GLY A 12 22.39 -10.44 -5.69
C GLY A 12 22.34 -9.97 -7.14
N VAL A 13 21.36 -10.44 -7.92
CA VAL A 13 21.29 -10.10 -9.36
C VAL A 13 21.01 -8.61 -9.59
N TRP A 14 20.17 -7.98 -8.76
CA TRP A 14 19.88 -6.56 -8.88
C TRP A 14 21.06 -5.70 -8.45
N ALA A 15 21.79 -6.06 -7.39
CA ALA A 15 23.01 -5.35 -7.00
C ALA A 15 24.10 -5.41 -8.08
N LEU A 16 24.28 -6.58 -8.73
CA LEU A 16 25.23 -6.73 -9.84
C LEU A 16 24.83 -5.88 -11.05
N THR A 17 23.54 -5.87 -11.39
CA THR A 17 23.00 -5.08 -12.50
C THR A 17 23.15 -3.59 -12.23
N GLU A 18 22.82 -3.15 -11.01
CA GLU A 18 23.00 -1.76 -10.58
C GLU A 18 24.47 -1.35 -10.63
N GLY A 19 25.39 -2.20 -10.15
CA GLY A 19 26.83 -1.95 -10.25
C GLY A 19 27.31 -1.74 -11.69
N ALA A 20 26.86 -2.57 -12.63
CA ALA A 20 27.16 -2.39 -14.05
C ALA A 20 26.60 -1.07 -14.60
N CYS A 21 25.37 -0.71 -14.22
CA CYS A 21 24.77 0.57 -14.60
C CYS A 21 25.53 1.77 -14.03
N ILE A 22 26.04 1.70 -12.80
CA ILE A 22 26.86 2.74 -12.19
C ILE A 22 28.18 2.89 -12.96
N LEU A 23 28.88 1.78 -13.26
CA LEU A 23 30.12 1.80 -14.03
C LEU A 23 29.94 2.38 -15.44
N SER A 24 28.79 2.16 -16.06
CA SER A 24 28.44 2.72 -17.38
C SER A 24 27.96 4.18 -17.34
N GLY A 25 27.87 4.81 -16.15
CA GLY A 25 27.38 6.18 -15.99
C GLY A 25 25.85 6.33 -15.94
N LEU A 26 25.09 5.27 -16.21
CA LEU A 26 23.62 5.30 -16.24
C LEU A 26 22.98 5.47 -14.84
N GLY A 27 23.72 5.13 -13.77
CA GLY A 27 23.27 5.29 -12.38
C GLY A 27 23.24 6.73 -11.87
N TYR A 28 23.81 7.69 -12.60
CA TYR A 28 23.90 9.08 -12.14
C TYR A 28 22.52 9.73 -11.98
N LYS A 29 22.22 10.22 -10.77
CA LYS A 29 20.97 10.92 -10.42
C LYS A 29 21.16 12.43 -10.23
N GLY A 30 22.35 12.86 -9.83
CA GLY A 30 22.65 14.26 -9.50
C GLY A 30 23.61 14.37 -8.31
N ILE A 31 23.80 15.59 -7.83
CA ILE A 31 24.53 15.88 -6.59
C ILE A 31 23.50 16.10 -5.48
N ASP A 32 23.68 15.41 -4.36
CA ASP A 32 22.83 15.59 -3.18
C ASP A 32 23.05 17.01 -2.61
N PRO A 33 22.00 17.84 -2.48
CA PRO A 33 22.12 19.20 -1.98
C PRO A 33 22.57 19.29 -0.51
N VAL A 34 22.40 18.23 0.29
CA VAL A 34 22.78 18.21 1.71
C VAL A 34 24.21 17.76 1.88
N THR A 35 24.60 16.67 1.21
CA THR A 35 25.92 16.06 1.41
C THR A 35 26.97 16.53 0.42
N GLY A 36 26.56 17.18 -0.68
CA GLY A 36 27.44 17.58 -1.78
C GLY A 36 28.03 16.40 -2.56
N LYS A 37 27.61 15.17 -2.28
CA LYS A 37 28.11 13.95 -2.93
C LYS A 37 27.29 13.60 -4.16
N VAL A 38 27.95 12.97 -5.13
CA VAL A 38 27.28 12.42 -6.31
C VAL A 38 26.42 11.22 -5.90
N SER A 39 25.15 11.24 -6.28
CA SER A 39 24.19 10.16 -6.07
C SER A 39 24.11 9.25 -7.30
N TRP A 40 24.31 7.95 -7.05
CA TRP A 40 24.37 6.89 -8.08
C TRP A 40 23.17 5.93 -8.03
N ASP A 41 22.15 6.28 -7.26
CA ASP A 41 20.97 5.47 -6.96
C ASP A 41 19.84 5.59 -8.00
N ARG A 42 20.07 6.20 -9.18
CA ARG A 42 19.01 6.42 -10.19
C ARG A 42 18.34 5.13 -10.62
N LEU A 43 19.13 4.07 -10.75
CA LEU A 43 18.69 2.76 -11.20
C LEU A 43 18.64 1.73 -10.07
N CYS A 44 18.70 2.18 -8.82
CA CYS A 44 18.54 1.30 -7.66
C CYS A 44 17.19 0.59 -7.73
N ASN A 45 17.22 -0.74 -7.76
CA ASN A 45 16.02 -1.54 -7.91
C ASN A 45 15.59 -2.24 -6.62
N VAL A 46 16.45 -2.27 -5.60
CA VAL A 46 16.13 -2.88 -4.31
C VAL A 46 16.94 -2.27 -3.19
N ASP A 47 16.30 -2.08 -2.04
CA ASP A 47 16.97 -1.82 -0.76
C ASP A 47 16.73 -3.01 0.17
N PRO A 48 17.70 -3.94 0.31
CA PRO A 48 17.55 -5.13 1.15
C PRO A 48 17.21 -4.79 2.60
N TRP A 49 17.84 -3.77 3.17
CA TRP A 49 17.58 -3.38 4.56
C TRP A 49 16.18 -2.80 4.70
N GLY A 50 15.80 -1.92 3.77
CA GLY A 50 14.46 -1.37 3.69
C GLY A 50 13.36 -2.42 3.52
N VAL A 51 13.64 -3.55 2.85
CA VAL A 51 12.70 -4.68 2.74
C VAL A 51 12.66 -5.51 4.03
N GLU A 52 13.82 -5.91 4.56
CA GLU A 52 13.87 -6.80 5.73
C GLU A 52 13.44 -6.11 7.03
N MET A 53 13.52 -4.78 7.11
CA MET A 53 13.08 -3.97 8.27
C MET A 53 11.74 -3.25 8.04
N ALA A 54 11.02 -3.57 6.96
CA ALA A 54 9.76 -2.92 6.66
C ALA A 54 8.68 -3.21 7.73
N GLN A 55 8.12 -2.12 8.29
CA GLN A 55 7.04 -2.20 9.28
C GLN A 55 5.63 -2.15 8.69
N ASN A 56 5.52 -2.02 7.36
CA ASN A 56 4.23 -2.00 6.67
C ASN A 56 4.43 -2.34 5.19
N THR A 57 3.33 -2.73 4.54
CA THR A 57 3.29 -3.08 3.12
C THR A 57 3.84 -2.02 2.19
N ARG A 58 3.56 -0.73 2.45
CA ARG A 58 4.05 0.36 1.59
C ARG A 58 5.58 0.46 1.63
N ALA A 59 6.18 0.31 2.81
CA ALA A 59 7.64 0.28 2.94
C ALA A 59 8.21 -0.97 2.27
N TYR A 60 7.63 -2.14 2.53
CA TYR A 60 8.09 -3.41 1.96
C TYR A 60 8.12 -3.38 0.42
N LEU A 61 6.99 -3.03 -0.19
CA LEU A 61 6.87 -2.94 -1.65
C LEU A 61 7.61 -1.73 -2.23
N GLY A 62 7.75 -0.64 -1.47
CA GLY A 62 8.49 0.55 -1.88
C GLY A 62 10.00 0.32 -2.01
N ASN A 63 10.54 -0.66 -1.27
CA ASN A 63 11.96 -1.01 -1.26
C ASN A 63 12.28 -2.26 -2.10
N TRP A 64 11.25 -2.95 -2.61
CA TRP A 64 11.38 -4.13 -3.47
C TRP A 64 11.00 -3.81 -4.90
N ASN A 65 11.86 -4.09 -5.88
CA ASN A 65 11.58 -3.84 -7.29
C ASN A 65 11.12 -2.38 -7.55
N ILE A 66 11.94 -1.44 -7.09
CA ILE A 66 11.64 -0.01 -6.95
C ILE A 66 11.20 0.59 -8.30
N ASN A 67 11.92 0.29 -9.37
CA ASN A 67 11.62 0.86 -10.70
C ASN A 67 10.30 0.32 -11.26
N THR A 68 10.01 -0.97 -11.06
CA THR A 68 8.72 -1.55 -11.47
C THR A 68 7.57 -0.97 -10.65
N ASN A 69 7.75 -0.77 -9.35
CA ASN A 69 6.74 -0.10 -8.51
C ASN A 69 6.48 1.34 -8.99
N SER A 70 7.53 2.08 -9.36
CA SER A 70 7.39 3.42 -9.94
C SER A 70 6.64 3.38 -11.28
N TRP A 71 6.98 2.43 -12.15
CA TRP A 71 6.27 2.22 -13.42
C TRP A 71 4.78 1.91 -13.20
N LEU A 72 4.46 0.91 -12.36
CA LEU A 72 3.09 0.55 -12.03
C LEU A 72 2.31 1.73 -11.44
N ARG A 73 2.94 2.53 -10.56
CA ARG A 73 2.32 3.73 -9.99
C ARG A 73 1.97 4.76 -11.08
N ASN A 74 2.93 5.10 -11.93
CA ASN A 74 2.80 6.20 -12.89
C ASN A 74 1.99 5.83 -14.13
N TYR A 75 2.01 4.56 -14.54
CA TYR A 75 1.38 4.10 -15.77
C TYR A 75 0.08 3.31 -15.55
N ILE A 76 -0.13 2.73 -14.37
CA ILE A 76 -1.36 2.00 -14.07
C ILE A 76 -2.14 2.74 -12.99
N TYR A 77 -1.66 2.75 -11.75
CA TYR A 77 -2.39 3.24 -10.57
C TYR A 77 -2.97 4.65 -10.74
N LEU A 78 -2.14 5.60 -11.17
CA LEU A 78 -2.59 6.99 -11.38
C LEU A 78 -3.46 7.16 -12.63
N ARG A 79 -3.29 6.31 -13.65
CA ARG A 79 -4.01 6.43 -14.93
C ARG A 79 -5.38 5.77 -14.93
N VAL A 80 -5.56 4.70 -14.16
CA VAL A 80 -6.86 4.04 -13.98
C VAL A 80 -7.76 4.83 -13.02
N THR A 81 -7.20 5.80 -12.30
CA THR A 81 -7.98 6.69 -11.43
C THR A 81 -8.65 7.77 -12.29
N PRO A 82 -9.99 7.92 -12.23
CA PRO A 82 -10.68 8.97 -12.98
C PRO A 82 -10.17 10.36 -12.65
N LYS A 83 -10.13 11.26 -13.66
CA LYS A 83 -9.71 12.66 -13.47
C LYS A 83 -10.56 13.33 -12.39
N GLY A 84 -9.92 13.99 -11.44
CA GLY A 84 -10.58 14.66 -10.32
C GLY A 84 -10.96 13.76 -9.14
N LYS A 85 -10.80 12.43 -9.26
CA LYS A 85 -11.01 11.49 -8.15
C LYS A 85 -9.68 11.07 -7.52
N LYS A 86 -9.72 10.70 -6.25
CA LYS A 86 -8.55 10.14 -5.55
C LYS A 86 -8.43 8.64 -5.87
N PRO A 87 -7.20 8.10 -6.00
CA PRO A 87 -7.01 6.68 -6.22
C PRO A 87 -7.48 5.84 -5.01
N GLY A 88 -8.52 5.03 -5.23
CA GLY A 88 -9.12 4.14 -4.23
C GLY A 88 -8.71 2.67 -4.38
N PHE A 89 -9.49 1.77 -3.77
CA PHE A 89 -9.23 0.32 -3.79
C PHE A 89 -9.22 -0.27 -5.21
N ARG A 90 -10.11 0.19 -6.10
CA ARG A 90 -10.18 -0.26 -7.51
C ARG A 90 -8.86 -0.02 -8.25
N ALA A 91 -8.26 1.16 -8.08
CA ALA A 91 -6.98 1.50 -8.70
C ALA A 91 -5.84 0.63 -8.16
N SER A 92 -5.85 0.34 -6.86
CA SER A 92 -4.92 -0.62 -6.24
C SER A 92 -5.09 -2.01 -6.85
N MET A 93 -6.32 -2.56 -6.85
CA MET A 93 -6.61 -3.88 -7.41
C MET A 93 -6.20 -4.00 -8.88
N ALA A 94 -6.53 -3.02 -9.71
CA ALA A 94 -6.12 -2.98 -11.11
C ALA A 94 -4.60 -3.01 -11.24
N THR A 95 -3.88 -2.27 -10.39
CA THR A 95 -2.41 -2.24 -10.41
C THR A 95 -1.81 -3.60 -10.04
N PHE A 96 -2.32 -4.24 -8.99
CA PHE A 96 -1.84 -5.56 -8.54
C PHE A 96 -2.17 -6.66 -9.54
N VAL A 97 -3.36 -6.66 -10.16
CA VAL A 97 -3.73 -7.61 -11.20
C VAL A 97 -2.87 -7.42 -12.46
N THR A 98 -2.62 -6.17 -12.87
CA THR A 98 -1.68 -5.89 -13.97
C THR A 98 -0.28 -6.39 -13.65
N SER A 99 0.19 -6.22 -12.40
CA SER A 99 1.47 -6.78 -11.95
C SER A 99 1.47 -8.31 -12.04
N ALA A 100 0.40 -8.98 -11.61
CA ALA A 100 0.28 -10.44 -11.72
C ALA A 100 0.39 -10.91 -13.17
N PHE A 101 -0.33 -10.25 -14.06
CA PHE A 101 -0.30 -10.54 -15.50
C PHE A 101 1.08 -10.31 -16.10
N TRP A 102 1.76 -9.23 -15.72
CA TRP A 102 3.13 -8.93 -16.15
C TRP A 102 4.13 -10.03 -15.72
N HIS A 103 3.92 -10.65 -14.56
CA HIS A 103 4.72 -11.80 -14.12
C HIS A 103 4.38 -13.09 -14.87
N GLY A 104 3.13 -13.25 -15.34
CA GLY A 104 2.73 -14.33 -16.25
C GLY A 104 1.33 -14.87 -15.99
N PHE A 105 1.03 -16.03 -16.59
CA PHE A 105 -0.29 -16.67 -16.55
C PHE A 105 -0.42 -17.76 -15.47
N PHE A 106 0.65 -18.04 -14.73
CA PHE A 106 0.59 -19.03 -13.66
C PHE A 106 -0.30 -18.55 -12.53
N PRO A 107 -1.19 -19.41 -12.01
CA PRO A 107 -2.20 -19.01 -11.03
C PRO A 107 -1.60 -18.55 -9.69
N GLY A 108 -0.40 -19.01 -9.34
CA GLY A 108 0.32 -18.57 -8.15
C GLY A 108 0.59 -17.07 -8.11
N TYR A 109 0.80 -16.42 -9.26
CA TYR A 109 0.96 -14.97 -9.32
C TYR A 109 -0.33 -14.25 -8.91
N TYR A 110 -1.46 -14.67 -9.45
CA TYR A 110 -2.76 -14.07 -9.13
C TYR A 110 -3.10 -14.22 -7.64
N LEU A 111 -2.84 -15.39 -7.06
CA LEU A 111 -3.01 -15.61 -5.62
C LEU A 111 -2.19 -14.61 -4.78
N ALA A 112 -0.91 -14.44 -5.12
CA ALA A 112 0.00 -13.56 -4.38
C ALA A 112 -0.38 -12.09 -4.51
N PHE A 113 -0.57 -11.59 -5.74
CA PHE A 113 -0.82 -10.17 -5.98
C PHE A 113 -2.21 -9.72 -5.52
N ILE A 114 -3.25 -10.54 -5.70
CA ILE A 114 -4.59 -10.22 -5.20
C ILE A 114 -4.56 -10.13 -3.68
N LEU A 115 -3.98 -11.11 -3.00
CA LEU A 115 -3.84 -11.10 -1.54
C LEU A 115 -3.01 -9.90 -1.05
N ALA A 116 -1.91 -9.58 -1.74
CA ALA A 116 -1.08 -8.41 -1.44
C ALA A 116 -1.87 -7.09 -1.51
N SER A 117 -2.81 -6.96 -2.45
CA SER A 117 -3.68 -5.77 -2.57
C SER A 117 -4.61 -5.60 -1.36
N PHE A 118 -5.19 -6.70 -0.87
CA PHE A 118 -5.99 -6.69 0.36
C PHE A 118 -5.14 -6.36 1.58
N ILE A 119 -3.97 -7.00 1.73
CA ILE A 119 -3.03 -6.73 2.81
C ILE A 119 -2.59 -5.26 2.79
N GLN A 120 -2.29 -4.69 1.62
CA GLN A 120 -1.91 -3.28 1.50
C GLN A 120 -3.03 -2.35 1.98
N THR A 121 -4.27 -2.67 1.64
CA THR A 121 -5.45 -1.88 2.03
C THR A 121 -5.65 -1.91 3.54
N VAL A 122 -5.56 -3.10 4.14
CA VAL A 122 -5.62 -3.30 5.59
C VAL A 122 -4.47 -2.58 6.30
N ALA A 123 -3.24 -2.73 5.81
CA ALA A 123 -2.06 -2.08 6.38
C ALA A 123 -2.15 -0.55 6.33
N LYS A 124 -2.72 0.02 5.26
CA LYS A 124 -3.02 1.45 5.15
C LYS A 124 -3.99 1.90 6.24
N ASN A 125 -5.05 1.13 6.51
CA ASN A 125 -6.01 1.44 7.57
C ASN A 125 -5.39 1.32 8.97
N PHE A 126 -4.61 0.27 9.24
CA PHE A 126 -3.86 0.15 10.50
C PHE A 126 -2.91 1.33 10.72
N ARG A 127 -2.17 1.74 9.68
CA ARG A 127 -1.24 2.87 9.78
C ARG A 127 -1.96 4.20 10.03
N ARG A 128 -3.16 4.39 9.49
CA ARG A 128 -3.97 5.60 9.70
C ARG A 128 -4.65 5.63 11.06
N CYS A 129 -5.19 4.50 11.52
CA CYS A 129 -6.00 4.47 12.74
C CYS A 129 -5.15 4.24 13.99
N PHE A 130 -4.14 3.35 13.93
CA PHE A 130 -3.41 2.92 15.14
C PHE A 130 -2.11 3.67 15.38
N ARG A 131 -1.34 3.98 14.33
CA ARG A 131 -0.05 4.70 14.48
C ARG A 131 -0.17 6.02 15.26
N PRO A 132 -1.20 6.86 15.05
CA PRO A 132 -1.31 8.13 15.79
C PRO A 132 -1.35 7.96 17.30
N PHE A 133 -1.74 6.79 17.82
CA PHE A 133 -1.75 6.56 19.26
C PHE A 133 -0.34 6.42 19.86
N PHE A 134 0.65 6.04 19.04
CA PHE A 134 2.04 5.79 19.44
C PHE A 134 3.00 6.94 19.10
N VAL A 135 2.47 8.08 18.63
CA VAL A 135 3.23 9.29 18.33
C VAL A 135 2.57 10.44 19.08
N ASP A 136 3.38 11.32 19.69
CA ASP A 136 2.87 12.52 20.33
C ASP A 136 2.32 13.49 19.26
N PRO A 137 1.04 13.90 19.33
CA PRO A 137 0.48 14.85 18.38
C PRO A 137 1.17 16.22 18.38
N LYS A 138 1.77 16.65 19.51
CA LYS A 138 2.39 17.99 19.64
C LYS A 138 3.79 18.04 19.08
N THR A 139 4.62 17.09 19.49
CA THR A 139 6.06 17.08 19.21
C THR A 139 6.42 16.17 18.03
N THR A 140 5.47 15.35 17.54
CA THR A 140 5.71 14.27 16.57
C THR A 140 6.74 13.24 17.07
N GLN A 141 7.10 13.27 18.35
CA GLN A 141 8.09 12.36 18.92
C GLN A 141 7.48 10.97 19.23
N PRO A 142 8.32 9.92 19.25
CA PRO A 142 7.93 8.60 19.70
C PRO A 142 7.39 8.59 21.13
N THR A 143 6.28 7.88 21.38
CA THR A 143 5.94 7.48 22.75
C THR A 143 6.79 6.28 23.18
N PRO A 144 6.95 6.01 24.49
CA PRO A 144 7.67 4.83 24.98
C PRO A 144 7.11 3.51 24.43
N HIS A 145 5.81 3.46 24.14
CA HIS A 145 5.15 2.28 23.57
C HIS A 145 5.37 2.11 22.06
N LYS A 146 5.94 3.11 21.37
CA LYS A 146 6.17 3.05 19.92
C LYS A 146 7.09 1.90 19.54
N LEU A 147 8.09 1.59 20.38
CA LEU A 147 9.03 0.49 20.10
C LEU A 147 8.29 -0.85 19.96
N TYR A 148 7.37 -1.15 20.88
CA TYR A 148 6.58 -2.39 20.83
C TYR A 148 5.67 -2.43 19.59
N TYR A 149 5.03 -1.30 19.27
CA TYR A 149 4.21 -1.18 18.06
C TYR A 149 5.04 -1.40 16.78
N ASP A 150 6.25 -0.84 16.73
CA ASP A 150 7.17 -0.98 15.61
C ASP A 150 7.65 -2.44 15.42
N ILE A 151 8.06 -3.10 16.51
CA ILE A 151 8.47 -4.53 16.49
C ILE A 151 7.30 -5.41 16.06
N PHE A 152 6.11 -5.18 16.62
CA PHE A 152 4.91 -5.93 16.25
C PHE A 152 4.54 -5.70 14.77
N SER A 153 4.56 -4.45 14.30
CA SER A 153 4.22 -4.10 12.91
C SER A 153 5.23 -4.69 11.93
N TRP A 154 6.51 -4.70 12.29
CA TRP A 154 7.57 -5.38 11.54
C TRP A 154 7.31 -6.88 11.45
N LEU A 155 7.12 -7.56 12.59
CA LEU A 155 6.89 -9.00 12.61
C LEU A 155 5.63 -9.38 11.81
N ALA A 156 4.53 -8.65 12.00
CA ALA A 156 3.30 -8.86 11.25
C ALA A 156 3.49 -8.68 9.74
N THR A 157 4.24 -7.64 9.32
CA THR A 157 4.54 -7.39 7.91
C THR A 157 5.39 -8.51 7.31
N GLN A 158 6.47 -8.92 7.98
CA GLN A 158 7.36 -9.97 7.50
C GLN A 158 6.66 -11.32 7.40
N LEU A 159 5.81 -11.67 8.37
CA LEU A 159 5.00 -12.91 8.33
C LEU A 159 3.97 -12.85 7.20
N ALA A 160 3.20 -11.77 7.10
CA ALA A 160 2.18 -11.60 6.06
C ALA A 160 2.78 -11.72 4.65
N PHE A 161 3.92 -11.07 4.38
CA PHE A 161 4.58 -11.16 3.08
C PHE A 161 5.25 -12.51 2.83
N SER A 162 5.77 -13.16 3.88
CA SER A 162 6.30 -14.53 3.74
C SER A 162 5.22 -15.53 3.34
N PHE A 163 4.00 -15.39 3.86
CA PHE A 163 2.84 -16.19 3.43
C PHE A 163 2.39 -15.83 2.01
N THR A 164 2.29 -14.53 1.72
CA THR A 164 1.75 -14.01 0.46
C THR A 164 2.62 -14.33 -0.74
N VAL A 165 3.94 -14.37 -0.57
CA VAL A 165 4.90 -14.66 -1.65
C VAL A 165 5.03 -16.17 -1.91
N ALA A 166 4.58 -17.06 -1.02
CA ALA A 166 4.73 -18.50 -1.23
C ALA A 166 4.12 -19.01 -2.57
N PRO A 167 2.88 -18.64 -2.96
CA PRO A 167 2.33 -19.00 -4.27
C PRO A 167 3.09 -18.42 -5.45
N PHE A 168 3.67 -17.23 -5.30
CA PHE A 168 4.48 -16.60 -6.34
C PHE A 168 5.71 -17.45 -6.68
N ILE A 169 6.28 -18.15 -5.69
CA ILE A 169 7.42 -19.04 -5.87
C ILE A 169 6.98 -20.41 -6.42
N LEU A 170 5.83 -20.93 -5.96
CA LEU A 170 5.37 -22.28 -6.28
C LEU A 170 4.60 -22.40 -7.60
N LEU A 171 4.06 -21.28 -8.11
CA LEU A 171 3.37 -21.11 -9.40
C LEU A 171 2.03 -21.86 -9.55
N THR A 172 1.88 -23.05 -9.00
CA THR A 172 0.70 -23.93 -9.18
C THR A 172 -0.30 -23.83 -8.02
N LEU A 173 -1.60 -23.98 -8.30
CA LEU A 173 -2.64 -23.94 -7.28
C LEU A 173 -2.48 -25.05 -6.22
N PRO A 174 -2.27 -26.34 -6.57
CA PRO A 174 -2.22 -27.40 -5.57
C PRO A 174 -1.07 -27.20 -4.57
N ALA A 175 0.12 -26.84 -5.05
CA ALA A 175 1.27 -26.57 -4.17
C ALA A 175 1.03 -25.33 -3.28
N SER A 176 0.44 -24.27 -3.86
CA SER A 176 0.14 -23.04 -3.13
C SER A 176 -0.85 -23.28 -1.98
N PHE A 177 -1.97 -23.97 -2.27
CA PHE A 177 -2.97 -24.29 -1.25
C PHE A 177 -2.46 -25.30 -0.22
N LEU A 178 -1.61 -26.25 -0.62
CA LEU A 178 -0.98 -27.17 0.32
C LEU A 178 -0.11 -26.41 1.34
N VAL A 179 0.75 -25.50 0.89
CA VAL A 179 1.60 -24.72 1.81
C VAL A 179 0.77 -23.82 2.70
N TRP A 180 -0.24 -23.14 2.14
CA TRP A 180 -1.12 -22.27 2.92
C TRP A 180 -1.96 -23.05 3.96
N SER A 181 -2.40 -24.28 3.64
CA SER A 181 -3.16 -25.10 4.59
C SER A 181 -2.31 -25.62 5.74
N ARG A 182 -1.00 -25.89 5.52
CA ARG A 182 -0.07 -26.28 6.60
C ARG A 182 0.13 -25.19 7.66
N VAL A 183 -0.20 -23.95 7.34
CA VAL A 183 -0.16 -22.82 8.28
C VAL A 183 -1.55 -22.23 8.52
N TYR A 184 -2.60 -23.02 8.29
CA TYR A 184 -4.00 -22.69 8.61
C TYR A 184 -4.50 -21.39 7.97
N PHE A 185 -3.96 -21.01 6.80
CA PHE A 185 -4.37 -19.81 6.07
C PHE A 185 -4.34 -18.51 6.90
N TYR A 186 -3.46 -18.41 7.91
CA TYR A 186 -3.49 -17.35 8.92
C TYR A 186 -3.52 -15.93 8.31
N ALA A 187 -2.78 -15.68 7.22
CA ALA A 187 -2.73 -14.35 6.63
C ALA A 187 -4.02 -14.02 5.86
N ILE A 188 -4.67 -15.00 5.23
CA ILE A 188 -5.97 -14.81 4.57
C ILE A 188 -7.03 -14.52 5.61
N ILE A 189 -7.11 -15.35 6.66
CA ILE A 189 -8.09 -15.18 7.74
C ILE A 189 -7.84 -13.85 8.45
N GLY A 190 -6.59 -13.55 8.82
CA GLY A 190 -6.23 -12.28 9.46
C GLY A 190 -6.55 -11.06 8.60
N THR A 191 -6.32 -11.13 7.29
CA THR A 191 -6.68 -10.05 6.35
C THR A 191 -8.19 -9.91 6.21
N ALA A 192 -8.93 -11.02 6.13
CA ALA A 192 -10.39 -11.01 6.04
C ALA A 192 -11.02 -10.42 7.31
N LEU A 193 -10.58 -10.86 8.49
CA LEU A 193 -11.03 -10.33 9.78
C LEU A 193 -10.70 -8.84 9.92
N SER A 194 -9.49 -8.43 9.54
CA SER A 194 -9.10 -7.02 9.57
C SER A 194 -9.92 -6.17 8.59
N THR A 195 -10.22 -6.71 7.41
CA THR A 195 -11.08 -6.04 6.42
C THR A 195 -12.48 -5.87 6.97
N ALA A 196 -13.06 -6.93 7.57
CA ALA A 196 -14.37 -6.86 8.22
C ALA A 196 -14.38 -5.86 9.38
N PHE A 197 -13.32 -5.83 10.21
CA PHE A 197 -13.16 -4.85 11.28
C PHE A 197 -13.16 -3.40 10.75
N PHE A 198 -12.44 -3.12 9.66
CA PHE A 198 -12.42 -1.76 9.08
C PHE A 198 -13.64 -1.42 8.22
N ALA A 199 -14.40 -2.41 7.77
CA ALA A 199 -15.72 -2.21 7.17
C ALA A 199 -16.81 -1.95 8.22
N SER A 200 -16.54 -2.26 9.49
CA SER A 200 -17.45 -1.99 10.60
C SER A 200 -17.37 -0.53 11.08
N PRO A 201 -18.34 -0.06 11.91
CA PRO A 201 -18.30 1.27 12.53
C PRO A 201 -17.08 1.53 13.44
N ALA A 202 -16.24 0.52 13.69
CA ALA A 202 -15.01 0.69 14.46
C ALA A 202 -14.04 1.69 13.81
N LYS A 203 -13.97 1.74 12.48
CA LYS A 203 -13.08 2.67 11.77
C LYS A 203 -13.42 4.15 12.02
N PRO A 204 -14.67 4.63 11.80
CA PRO A 204 -15.01 6.02 12.10
C PRO A 204 -14.90 6.32 13.61
N HIS A 205 -15.19 5.35 14.48
CA HIS A 205 -14.99 5.52 15.92
C HIS A 205 -13.51 5.75 16.28
N LEU A 206 -12.59 4.94 15.75
CA LEU A 206 -11.16 5.11 15.95
C LEU A 206 -10.65 6.44 15.38
N MET A 207 -11.13 6.85 14.19
CA MET A 207 -10.77 8.15 13.62
C MET A 207 -11.28 9.31 14.46
N LYS A 208 -12.47 9.21 15.05
CA LYS A 208 -12.99 10.20 16.00
C LYS A 208 -12.07 10.33 17.22
N MET A 209 -11.65 9.21 17.81
CA MET A 209 -10.69 9.22 18.94
C MET A 209 -9.34 9.85 18.57
N VAL A 210 -8.83 9.56 17.37
CA VAL A 210 -7.59 10.18 16.87
C VAL A 210 -7.75 11.69 16.72
N ASN A 211 -8.86 12.14 16.12
CA ASN A 211 -9.14 13.57 15.93
C ASN A 211 -9.30 14.30 17.27
N GLU A 212 -10.04 13.73 18.22
CA GLU A 212 -10.19 14.29 19.57
C GLU A 212 -8.85 14.45 20.29
N ARG A 213 -7.95 13.46 20.15
CA ARG A 213 -6.59 13.54 20.69
C ARG A 213 -5.78 14.66 20.04
N SER A 214 -5.89 14.84 18.72
CA SER A 214 -5.24 15.93 18.00
C SER A 214 -5.79 17.30 18.41
N VAL A 215 -7.11 17.45 18.58
CA VAL A 215 -7.73 18.71 19.02
C VAL A 215 -7.31 19.06 20.44
N LYS A 216 -7.40 18.13 21.39
CA LYS A 216 -6.92 18.35 22.78
C LYS A 216 -5.44 18.72 22.85
N ALA A 217 -4.63 18.21 21.93
CA ALA A 217 -3.23 18.58 21.85
C ALA A 217 -3.04 20.03 21.37
N ASN A 218 -3.86 20.48 20.41
CA ASN A 218 -3.83 21.83 19.86
C ASN A 218 -4.42 22.89 20.82
N GLU A 219 -5.42 22.55 21.64
CA GLU A 219 -5.98 23.47 22.66
C GLU A 219 -4.95 23.91 23.72
N GLY A 220 -3.84 23.18 23.87
CA GLY A 220 -2.74 23.55 24.77
C GLY A 220 -1.72 24.54 24.19
N LEU A 221 -1.84 24.93 22.91
CA LEU A 221 -1.02 25.98 22.29
C LEU A 221 -1.72 27.32 22.52
N LYS A 222 -1.25 28.09 23.53
CA LYS A 222 -1.65 29.50 23.65
C LYS A 222 -1.26 30.22 22.36
N HIS A 223 -2.26 30.75 21.67
CA HIS A 223 -2.15 31.48 20.43
C HIS A 223 -1.17 32.66 20.59
N SER A 224 0.06 32.57 20.07
CA SER A 224 0.89 33.76 19.92
C SER A 224 0.35 34.54 18.72
N ILE A 225 -0.09 35.76 18.98
CA ILE A 225 -0.64 36.71 18.01
C ILE A 225 0.46 37.05 16.98
N SER A 226 0.53 36.27 15.90
CA SER A 226 1.20 36.66 14.65
C SER A 226 0.78 35.87 13.40
N MET A 227 -0.25 35.01 13.48
CA MET A 227 -0.77 34.25 12.33
C MET A 227 -2.15 34.72 11.82
N GLU A 228 -2.54 35.98 12.07
CA GLU A 228 -3.82 36.51 11.56
C GLU A 228 -3.77 36.89 10.07
N SER A 229 -2.66 36.64 9.36
CA SER A 229 -2.52 36.91 7.91
C SER A 229 -2.63 35.68 7.00
N LEU A 230 -3.03 34.51 7.52
CA LEU A 230 -3.21 33.29 6.72
C LEU A 230 -4.55 32.60 7.00
N GLU A 231 -5.63 33.38 7.13
CA GLU A 231 -6.99 32.86 6.93
C GLU A 231 -7.24 32.67 5.43
N GLY A 232 -6.73 31.58 4.90
CA GLY A 232 -6.88 31.23 3.49
C GLY A 232 -6.65 29.74 3.27
N LYS A 233 -7.71 28.93 3.52
CA LYS A 233 -7.90 27.56 3.04
C LYS A 233 -6.63 26.70 2.94
N GLU A 234 -6.20 26.03 4.01
CA GLU A 234 -5.68 24.66 3.93
C GLU A 234 -5.84 23.95 5.28
N PRO A 235 -6.45 22.75 5.34
CA PRO A 235 -6.42 21.95 6.56
C PRO A 235 -5.00 21.43 6.79
N VAL A 236 -4.40 21.91 7.88
CA VAL A 236 -3.12 21.45 8.42
C VAL A 236 -3.24 19.96 8.77
N LEU A 237 -2.22 19.22 8.37
CA LEU A 237 -2.05 17.76 8.46
C LEU A 237 -2.71 17.02 7.29
N GLY A 238 -1.87 16.50 6.38
CA GLY A 238 -2.23 15.74 5.18
C GLY A 238 -2.92 14.39 5.40
N LEU A 239 -3.92 14.36 6.28
CA LEU A 239 -4.94 13.32 6.38
C LEU A 239 -6.08 13.71 5.44
N PRO A 240 -6.27 13.01 4.30
CA PRO A 240 -7.37 13.33 3.40
C PRO A 240 -8.72 12.98 4.04
N ALA A 241 -9.67 13.90 3.97
CA ALA A 241 -11.09 13.74 4.31
C ALA A 241 -11.89 12.77 3.41
N ALA A 242 -11.21 11.95 2.60
CA ALA A 242 -11.88 10.98 1.72
C ALA A 242 -11.82 9.60 2.37
N ASP A 243 -13.00 9.07 2.67
CA ASP A 243 -13.22 7.86 3.44
C ASP A 243 -13.04 6.59 2.57
N PRO A 244 -12.12 5.67 2.91
CA PRO A 244 -11.97 4.43 2.13
C PRO A 244 -13.17 3.47 2.17
N SER A 245 -14.13 3.66 3.08
CA SER A 245 -15.41 2.92 3.10
C SER A 245 -16.30 3.43 1.98
N GLU A 246 -16.36 4.76 1.82
CA GLU A 246 -16.95 5.37 0.63
C GLU A 246 -16.27 4.87 -0.64
N ASP A 247 -14.94 4.70 -0.69
CA ASP A 247 -14.28 4.13 -1.89
C ASP A 247 -14.75 2.69 -2.24
N PHE A 248 -15.13 1.87 -1.25
CA PHE A 248 -15.61 0.49 -1.47
C PHE A 248 -17.10 0.44 -1.79
N ASP A 249 -17.91 1.22 -1.07
CA ASP A 249 -19.34 1.35 -1.31
C ASP A 249 -19.61 2.09 -2.63
N GLU A 250 -18.86 3.15 -2.94
CA GLU A 250 -18.84 3.83 -4.25
C GLU A 250 -18.41 2.86 -5.35
N ALA A 251 -17.42 1.98 -5.10
CA ALA A 251 -17.02 0.97 -6.07
C ALA A 251 -18.14 -0.05 -6.36
N ILE A 252 -18.89 -0.46 -5.33
CA ILE A 252 -20.04 -1.37 -5.47
C ILE A 252 -21.19 -0.66 -6.19
N GLU A 253 -21.51 0.58 -5.80
CA GLU A 253 -22.59 1.36 -6.41
C GLU A 253 -22.27 1.73 -7.86
N GLU A 254 -21.01 2.06 -8.18
CA GLU A 254 -20.58 2.31 -9.55
C GLU A 254 -20.60 1.02 -10.39
N ALA A 255 -20.18 -0.12 -9.83
CA ALA A 255 -20.29 -1.42 -10.51
C ALA A 255 -21.76 -1.80 -10.77
N LYS A 256 -22.64 -1.57 -9.80
CA LYS A 256 -24.09 -1.74 -9.96
C LYS A 256 -24.64 -0.80 -11.03
N ALA A 257 -24.23 0.47 -11.04
CA ALA A 257 -24.64 1.46 -12.03
C ALA A 257 -24.15 1.10 -13.44
N GLU A 258 -22.93 0.60 -13.60
CA GLU A 258 -22.38 0.17 -14.88
C GLU A 258 -23.08 -1.10 -15.40
N ILE A 259 -23.38 -2.06 -14.52
CA ILE A 259 -24.17 -3.25 -14.84
C ILE A 259 -25.60 -2.85 -15.26
N GLN A 260 -26.22 -1.88 -14.58
CA GLN A 260 -27.53 -1.36 -14.95
C GLN A 260 -27.50 -0.61 -16.29
N ALA A 261 -26.45 0.19 -16.56
CA ALA A 261 -26.25 0.87 -17.83
C ALA A 261 -26.05 -0.12 -18.99
N ARG A 262 -25.31 -1.21 -18.78
CA ARG A 262 -25.14 -2.31 -19.74
C ARG A 262 -26.45 -3.08 -19.96
N LYS A 263 -27.24 -3.34 -18.90
CA LYS A 263 -28.59 -3.92 -19.02
C LYS A 263 -29.57 -3.03 -19.79
N ARG A 264 -29.48 -1.70 -19.63
CA ARG A 264 -30.27 -0.72 -20.40
C ARG A 264 -29.87 -0.71 -21.88
N LYS A 265 -28.56 -0.73 -22.19
CA LYS A 265 -28.06 -0.86 -23.56
C LYS A 265 -28.41 -2.21 -24.21
N GLY A 266 -28.45 -3.30 -23.44
CA GLY A 266 -28.88 -4.63 -23.90
C GLY A 266 -30.37 -4.70 -24.25
N LYS A 267 -31.25 -4.05 -23.48
CA LYS A 267 -32.70 -3.97 -23.80
C LYS A 267 -33.02 -3.11 -25.03
N GLY A 268 -32.13 -2.19 -25.42
CA GLY A 268 -32.30 -1.34 -26.61
C GLY A 268 -32.08 -2.07 -27.95
N LYS A 269 -31.33 -3.17 -27.96
CA LYS A 269 -31.07 -3.96 -29.19
C LYS A 269 -32.16 -4.98 -29.54
N GLY A 270 -33.13 -5.20 -28.65
CA GLY A 270 -34.25 -6.13 -28.87
C GLY A 270 -35.52 -5.53 -29.47
N LYS A 271 -35.54 -4.22 -29.79
CA LYS A 271 -36.73 -3.51 -30.32
C LYS A 271 -36.54 -2.87 -31.70
N ALA A 272 -35.40 -3.12 -32.37
CA ALA A 272 -35.12 -2.61 -33.72
C ALA A 272 -35.07 -3.77 -34.74
N GLY A 273 -36.07 -4.64 -34.69
CA GLY A 273 -36.20 -5.81 -35.55
C GLY A 273 -37.64 -6.30 -35.57
N SER A 274 -38.52 -5.50 -36.16
CA SER A 274 -39.80 -5.91 -36.76
C SER A 274 -40.06 -5.05 -37.97
#